data_AF-A0A926S530-F1
#
_entry.id   AF-A0A926S530-F1
#
_cell.length_a   1.000
_cell.length_b   1.000
_cell.length_c   1.000
_cell.angle_alpha   90.00
_cell.angle_beta   90.00
_cell.angle_gamma   90.00
#
_symmetry.space_group_name_H-M   'P 1'
#
loop_
_entity.id
_entity.type
_entity.pdbx_description
1 polymer ?
#
loop_
_entity_poly.entity_id
_entity_poly.type
_entity_poly.pdbx_seq_one_letter_code
_entity_poly.pdbx_strand_id
1 'polypeptide(L)' 'MDETYTAVAAFAQTWGLIYFMILFGIVLAYALWPKNRKTFDDASQIPFRED' A
#
# COMPACT_ATOMS: atom_id res chain seq x y z
N MET A 1 34.78 -19.23 -8.34
CA MET A 1 33.75 -18.43 -9.04
C MET A 1 32.58 -18.27 -8.07
N ASP A 2 32.82 -17.40 -7.08
CA ASP A 2 31.91 -16.51 -6.39
C ASP A 2 30.59 -17.07 -5.82
N GLU A 3 30.67 -17.71 -4.64
CA GLU A 3 29.51 -17.97 -3.76
C GLU A 3 28.63 -16.72 -3.57
N THR A 4 29.25 -15.54 -3.55
CA THR A 4 28.59 -14.22 -3.55
C THR A 4 27.66 -14.03 -4.75
N TYR A 5 28.06 -14.45 -5.96
CA TYR A 5 27.23 -14.30 -7.16
C TYR A 5 25.98 -15.17 -7.07
N THR A 6 26.13 -16.42 -6.61
CA THR A 6 25.00 -17.34 -6.39
C THR A 6 24.04 -16.81 -5.34
N ALA A 7 24.56 -16.25 -4.23
CA ALA A 7 23.73 -15.64 -3.19
C ALA A 7 22.94 -14.44 -3.72
N VAL A 8 23.58 -13.54 -4.47
CA VAL A 8 22.92 -12.35 -5.05
C VAL A 8 21.93 -12.73 -6.15
N ALA A 9 22.23 -13.75 -6.96
CA ALA A 9 21.32 -14.23 -8.00
C ALA A 9 20.04 -14.87 -7.39
N ALA A 10 20.19 -15.70 -6.36
CA ALA A 10 19.06 -16.31 -5.65
C ALA A 10 18.18 -15.25 -4.95
N PHE A 11 18.83 -14.22 -4.40
CA PHE A 11 18.17 -13.06 -3.83
C PHE A 11 17.38 -12.32 -4.90
N ALA A 12 18.02 -11.89 -5.99
CA ALA A 12 17.39 -11.13 -7.09
C ALA A 12 16.15 -11.82 -7.66
N GLN A 13 16.14 -13.16 -7.66
CA GLN A 13 15.00 -13.96 -8.13
C GLN A 13 13.73 -13.77 -7.27
N THR A 14 13.86 -13.48 -5.97
CA THR A 14 12.73 -13.34 -5.03
C THR A 14 12.40 -11.88 -4.68
N TRP A 15 13.29 -10.92 -4.96
CA TRP A 15 13.05 -9.49 -4.71
C TRP A 15 11.88 -8.90 -5.48
N GLY A 16 11.66 -9.33 -6.72
CA GLY A 16 10.53 -8.86 -7.51
C GLY A 16 9.21 -9.15 -6.80
N LEU A 17 9.04 -10.37 -6.28
CA LEU A 17 7.83 -10.78 -5.56
C LEU A 17 7.65 -9.99 -4.26
N ILE A 18 8.71 -9.82 -3.48
CA ILE A 18 8.67 -9.04 -2.22
C ILE A 18 8.29 -7.59 -2.51
N TYR A 19 8.89 -6.98 -3.53
CA TYR A 19 8.57 -5.62 -3.95
C TYR A 19 7.10 -5.45 -4.32
N PHE A 20 6.57 -6.36 -5.15
CA PHE A 20 5.15 -6.36 -5.51
C PHE A 20 4.23 -6.56 -4.30
N MET A 21 4.61 -7.43 -3.38
CA MET A 21 3.85 -7.69 -2.16
C MET A 21 3.78 -6.45 -1.26
N ILE A 22 4.90 -5.73 -1.10
CA ILE A 22 4.95 -4.47 -0.33
C ILE A 22 4.08 -3.41 -1.00
N LEU A 23 4.23 -3.19 -2.31
CA LEU A 23 3.42 -2.23 -3.05
C LEU A 23 1.92 -2.54 -2.93
N PHE A 24 1.55 -3.80 -3.10
CA PHE A 24 0.17 -4.24 -2.96
C PHE A 24 -0.36 -4.01 -1.54
N GLY A 25 0.44 -4.32 -0.51
CA GLY A 25 0.11 -4.03 0.89
C GLY A 25 -0.12 -2.55 1.16
N ILE A 26 0.72 -1.67 0.59
CA ILE A 26 0.54 -0.21 0.69
C ILE A 26 -0.78 0.23 0.05
N VAL A 27 -1.09 -0.27 -1.15
CA VAL A 27 -2.34 0.05 -1.86
C VAL A 27 -3.55 -0.45 -1.07
N LEU A 28 -3.51 -1.66 -0.53
CA LEU A 28 -4.57 -2.18 0.32
C LEU A 28 -4.73 -1.36 1.60
N ALA A 29 -3.62 -1.02 2.26
CA ALA A 29 -3.66 -0.18 3.45
C ALA A 29 -4.28 1.19 3.16
N TYR A 30 -3.96 1.79 2.00
CA TYR A 30 -4.56 3.03 1.53
C TYR A 30 -6.06 2.87 1.20
N ALA A 31 -6.42 1.86 0.41
CA ALA A 31 -7.81 1.62 -0.02
C ALA A 31 -8.73 1.26 1.16
N LEU A 32 -8.21 0.52 2.13
CA LEU A 32 -8.93 0.14 3.35
C LEU A 32 -8.85 1.21 4.43
N TRP A 33 -8.08 2.29 4.27
CA TRP A 33 -7.90 3.29 5.31
C TRP A 33 -9.24 3.99 5.61
N PRO A 34 -9.85 3.76 6.80
CA PRO A 34 -11.15 4.34 7.14
C PRO A 34 -11.11 5.86 7.42
N LYS A 35 -9.93 6.49 7.34
CA LYS A 35 -9.70 7.86 7.83
C LYS A 35 -10.24 8.93 6.88
N ASN A 36 -10.40 8.63 5.59
CA ASN A 36 -11.14 9.51 4.68
C ASN A 36 -12.66 9.33 4.78
N ARG A 37 -13.17 8.27 5.45
CA ARG A 37 -14.62 8.14 5.68
C ARG A 37 -15.15 9.25 6.57
N LYS A 38 -14.39 9.73 7.56
CA LYS A 38 -14.80 10.88 8.38
C LYS A 38 -14.88 12.17 7.58
N THR A 39 -13.97 12.39 6.63
CA THR A 39 -14.02 13.54 5.72
C THR A 39 -15.19 13.44 4.74
N PHE A 40 -15.50 12.24 4.24
CA PHE A 40 -16.67 12.01 3.39
C PHE A 40 -18.00 12.11 4.15
N ASP A 41 -18.04 11.62 5.39
CA ASP A 41 -19.20 11.72 6.28
C ASP A 41 -19.47 13.19 6.66
N ASP A 42 -18.43 13.93 7.06
CA ASP A 42 -18.51 15.36 7.35
C ASP A 42 -18.89 16.18 6.10
N ALA A 43 -18.35 15.83 4.93
CA ALA A 43 -18.74 16.44 3.65
C ALA A 43 -20.19 16.13 3.24
N SER A 44 -20.69 14.93 3.57
CA SER A 44 -22.08 14.54 3.29
C SER A 44 -23.10 15.23 4.20
N GLN A 45 -22.66 15.76 5.34
CA GLN A 45 -23.48 16.57 6.25
C GLN A 45 -23.46 18.07 5.90
N ILE A 46 -22.58 18.53 5.00
CA ILE A 46 -22.56 19.92 4.49
C ILE A 46 -23.93 20.36 3.94
N PRO A 47 -24.63 19.60 3.08
CA PRO A 47 -25.95 20.01 2.57
C PRO A 47 -27.07 20.04 3.63
N PHE A 48 -26.85 19.51 4.84
CA PHE A 48 -27.80 19.59 5.97
C PHE A 48 -27.44 20.68 6.99
N ARG A 49 -26.33 21.42 6.79
CA ARG A 49 -25.98 22.60 7.59
C ARG A 49 -26.61 23.82 6.94
N GLU A 50 -27.93 23.92 7.05
CA GLU A 50 -28.67 25.17 6.82
C GLU A 50 -28.95 25.80 8.18
N ASP A 51 -28.05 26.70 8.59
CA ASP A 51 -28.32 27.84 9.49
C ASP A 51 -27.49 29.04 8.98
#